data_AF-A0A8S2ZP01-F1
#
_entry.id   AF-A0A8S2ZP01-F1
#
_cell.length_a   1.000
_cell.length_b   1.000
_cell.length_c   1.000
_cell.angle_alpha   90.00
_cell.angle_beta   90.00
_cell.angle_gamma   90.00
#
_symmetry.space_group_name_H-M   'P 1'
#
loop_
_entity.id
_entity.type
_entity.pdbx_description
1 polymer ?
#
loop_
_entity_poly.entity_id
_entity_poly.type
_entity_poly.pdbx_seq_one_letter_code
_entity_poly.pdbx_strand_id
1 'polypeptide(L)'
;MHGIYLGALKRLYSLWFNSNLTAPWCLRPYIDEINNNIKENVYVPSGVSRTVRKIEYVHKWKANERRIFFFCYFPILVKHLPNEYSENYLSFIHAIFLLCTTNKTGDEVQKATILLNSFVENFEKLYWFEEMVSVIHDMLHLGLHVEMYNAIHSWSGFGFEN
;
A
#
# COMPACT_ATOMS: atom_id res chain seq x y z
N MET A 1 -5.37 2.24 -10.28
CA MET A 1 -5.68 0.92 -9.67
C MET A 1 -4.55 -0.08 -9.84
N HIS A 2 -4.15 -0.37 -11.09
CA HIS A 2 -3.14 -1.40 -11.37
C HIS A 2 -1.75 -1.09 -10.80
N GLY A 3 -1.25 0.14 -10.92
CA GLY A 3 0.08 0.50 -10.40
C GLY A 3 0.20 0.38 -8.88
N ILE A 4 -0.65 1.10 -8.13
CA ILE A 4 -0.58 1.13 -6.66
C ILE A 4 -1.00 -0.22 -6.05
N TYR A 5 -2.25 -0.65 -6.27
CA TYR A 5 -2.82 -1.77 -5.53
C TYR A 5 -2.40 -3.12 -6.10
N LEU A 6 -2.43 -3.29 -7.42
CA LEU A 6 -2.07 -4.57 -8.06
C LEU A 6 -0.59 -4.68 -8.45
N GLY A 7 0.19 -3.60 -8.28
CA GLY A 7 1.62 -3.52 -8.55
C GLY A 7 2.42 -3.37 -7.28
N ALA A 8 2.62 -2.14 -6.81
CA ALA A 8 3.47 -1.81 -5.65
C ALA A 8 3.05 -2.56 -4.37
N LEU A 9 1.76 -2.52 -4.01
CA LEU A 9 1.27 -3.25 -2.83
C LEU A 9 1.29 -4.75 -2.99
N LYS A 10 1.05 -5.26 -4.22
CA LYS A 10 1.19 -6.69 -4.49
C LYS A 10 2.63 -7.15 -4.27
N ARG A 11 3.62 -6.34 -4.66
CA ARG A 11 5.05 -6.61 -4.43
C ARG A 11 5.38 -6.58 -2.94
N LEU A 12 5.02 -5.51 -2.23
CA LEU A 12 5.23 -5.37 -0.77
C LEU A 12 4.61 -6.54 0.01
N TYR A 13 3.36 -6.89 -0.25
CA TYR A 13 2.71 -7.98 0.49
C TYR A 13 3.30 -9.34 0.14
N SER A 14 3.77 -9.54 -1.09
CA SER A 14 4.52 -10.76 -1.42
C SER A 14 5.84 -10.84 -0.66
N LEU A 15 6.55 -9.71 -0.53
CA LEU A 15 7.76 -9.64 0.28
C LEU A 15 7.49 -9.97 1.74
N TRP A 16 6.43 -9.43 2.32
CA TRP A 16 6.16 -9.65 3.74
C TRP A 16 5.61 -11.04 4.05
N PHE A 17 4.76 -11.59 3.20
CA PHE A 17 4.05 -12.85 3.50
C PHE A 17 4.59 -14.09 2.79
N ASN A 18 5.47 -13.94 1.79
CA ASN A 18 6.02 -15.07 1.04
C ASN A 18 7.57 -15.15 1.08
N SER A 19 8.25 -14.25 1.78
CA SER A 19 9.72 -14.28 1.89
C SER A 19 10.23 -15.38 2.82
N ASN A 20 11.55 -15.55 2.83
CA ASN A 20 12.23 -16.39 3.81
C ASN A 20 12.01 -15.85 5.22
N LEU A 21 11.91 -16.74 6.21
CA LEU A 21 11.74 -16.38 7.63
C LEU A 21 12.91 -15.58 8.19
N THR A 22 14.08 -15.63 7.53
CA THR A 22 15.26 -14.85 7.91
C THR A 22 15.24 -13.41 7.41
N ALA A 23 14.30 -13.05 6.53
CA ALA A 23 14.22 -11.69 6.00
C ALA A 23 13.70 -10.72 7.08
N PRO A 24 14.31 -9.53 7.28
CA PRO A 24 13.91 -8.60 8.34
C PRO A 24 12.45 -8.11 8.23
N TRP A 25 11.90 -8.07 7.02
CA TRP A 25 10.53 -7.66 6.72
C TRP A 25 9.53 -8.81 6.71
N CYS A 26 9.93 -10.01 7.12
CA CYS A 26 9.07 -11.19 7.05
C CYS A 26 7.97 -11.14 8.13
N LEU A 27 6.72 -11.16 7.69
CA LEU A 27 5.54 -11.18 8.54
C LEU A 27 4.89 -12.57 8.64
N ARG A 28 5.48 -13.60 8.04
CA ARG A 28 4.97 -14.98 8.09
C ARG A 28 4.72 -15.50 9.52
N PRO A 29 5.60 -15.26 10.51
CA PRO A 29 5.35 -15.71 11.88
C PRO A 29 4.11 -15.10 12.53
N TYR A 30 3.64 -13.95 12.04
CA TYR A 30 2.54 -13.20 12.61
C TYR A 30 1.22 -13.38 11.85
N ILE A 31 1.15 -14.26 10.84
CA ILE A 31 -0.03 -14.42 9.98
C ILE A 31 -1.30 -14.73 10.80
N ASP A 32 -1.22 -15.63 11.78
CA ASP A 32 -2.38 -15.99 12.60
C ASP A 32 -2.84 -14.83 13.49
N GLU A 33 -1.89 -14.09 14.09
CA GLU A 33 -2.20 -12.88 14.87
C GLU A 33 -2.83 -11.80 13.97
N ILE A 34 -2.28 -11.56 12.78
CA ILE A 34 -2.80 -10.60 11.81
C ILE A 34 -4.22 -10.99 11.38
N ASN A 35 -4.45 -12.26 11.04
CA ASN A 35 -5.78 -12.77 10.66
C ASN A 35 -6.81 -12.63 11.80
N ASN A 36 -6.41 -12.91 13.04
CA ASN A 36 -7.28 -12.72 14.20
C ASN A 36 -7.62 -11.23 14.40
N ASN A 37 -6.62 -10.35 14.29
CA ASN A 37 -6.84 -8.90 14.36
C ASN A 37 -7.75 -8.38 13.24
N ILE A 38 -7.65 -8.90 12.02
CA ILE A 38 -8.55 -8.55 10.91
C ILE A 38 -9.99 -8.95 11.23
N LYS A 39 -10.19 -10.12 11.86
CA LYS A 39 -11.50 -10.64 12.24
C LYS A 39 -12.14 -9.85 13.38
N GLU A 40 -11.33 -9.40 14.34
CA GLU A 40 -11.77 -8.67 15.53
C GLU A 40 -11.94 -7.17 15.27
N ASN A 41 -11.03 -6.54 14.51
CA ASN A 41 -11.08 -5.12 14.17
C ASN A 41 -11.86 -4.89 12.87
N VAL A 42 -13.20 -4.97 12.97
CA VAL A 42 -14.12 -4.63 11.87
C VAL A 42 -14.40 -3.12 11.88
N TYR A 43 -13.36 -2.27 11.87
CA TYR A 43 -13.56 -0.84 11.60
C TYR A 43 -13.49 -0.59 10.10
N VAL A 44 -14.35 -1.29 9.35
CA VAL A 44 -14.52 -1.04 7.93
C VAL A 44 -15.65 -0.02 7.80
N PRO A 45 -15.43 1.15 7.17
CA PRO A 45 -16.47 2.14 6.96
C PRO A 45 -17.71 1.50 6.32
N SER A 46 -18.91 1.94 6.72
CA SER A 46 -20.21 1.35 6.32
C SER A 46 -20.44 1.23 4.80
N GLY A 47 -19.68 1.97 3.98
CA GLY A 47 -19.69 1.89 2.52
C GLY A 47 -18.87 0.75 1.91
N VAL A 48 -18.20 -0.09 2.71
CA VAL A 48 -17.36 -1.19 2.23
C VAL A 48 -18.05 -2.52 2.56
N SER A 49 -18.60 -3.15 1.53
CA SER A 49 -19.47 -4.33 1.67
C SER A 49 -18.75 -5.64 1.98
N ARG A 50 -17.41 -5.69 1.89
CA ARG A 50 -16.62 -6.92 2.07
C ARG A 50 -15.33 -6.65 2.83
N THR A 51 -15.10 -7.46 3.86
CA THR A 51 -13.82 -7.53 4.56
C THR A 51 -12.76 -8.18 3.65
N VAL A 52 -11.48 -8.05 4.03
CA VAL A 52 -10.39 -8.71 3.30
C VAL A 52 -10.39 -10.20 3.59
N ARG A 53 -10.08 -11.02 2.57
CA ARG A 53 -9.81 -12.45 2.79
C ARG A 53 -8.58 -12.62 3.68
N LYS A 54 -8.40 -13.83 4.24
CA LYS A 54 -7.22 -14.15 5.03
C LYS A 54 -5.91 -13.95 4.25
N ILE A 55 -4.82 -13.69 4.97
CA ILE A 55 -3.49 -13.40 4.41
C ILE A 55 -2.96 -14.53 3.52
N GLU A 56 -3.31 -15.78 3.77
CA GLU A 56 -2.98 -16.95 2.95
C GLU A 56 -3.44 -16.77 1.49
N TYR A 57 -4.47 -15.97 1.27
CA TYR A 57 -5.01 -15.65 -0.05
C TYR A 57 -4.56 -14.29 -0.60
N VAL A 58 -3.55 -13.64 0.01
CA VAL A 58 -3.08 -12.28 -0.37
C VAL A 58 -2.68 -12.17 -1.85
N HIS A 59 -2.18 -13.25 -2.44
CA HIS A 59 -1.87 -13.33 -3.87
C HIS A 59 -3.12 -13.27 -4.76
N LYS A 60 -4.28 -13.73 -4.28
CA LYS A 60 -5.58 -13.71 -4.98
C LYS A 60 -6.43 -12.49 -4.67
N TRP A 61 -6.01 -11.63 -3.74
CA TRP A 61 -6.77 -10.41 -3.41
C TRP A 61 -7.03 -9.57 -4.65
N LYS A 62 -8.20 -8.93 -4.73
CA LYS A 62 -8.52 -7.92 -5.75
C LYS A 62 -7.90 -6.57 -5.36
N ALA A 63 -8.00 -5.58 -6.25
CA ALA A 63 -7.51 -4.24 -5.95
C ALA A 63 -8.22 -3.62 -4.73
N ASN A 64 -9.54 -3.83 -4.62
CA ASN A 64 -10.32 -3.30 -3.52
C ASN A 64 -9.91 -3.89 -2.16
N GLU A 65 -9.63 -5.18 -2.08
CA GLU A 65 -9.15 -5.80 -0.84
C GLU A 65 -7.79 -5.23 -0.41
N ARG A 66 -6.86 -5.06 -1.36
CA ARG A 66 -5.57 -4.41 -1.04
C ARG A 66 -5.75 -2.96 -0.63
N ARG A 67 -6.67 -2.22 -1.26
CA ARG A 67 -7.00 -0.84 -0.87
C ARG A 67 -7.52 -0.77 0.57
N ILE A 68 -8.48 -1.64 0.92
CA ILE A 68 -9.02 -1.71 2.28
C ILE A 68 -7.91 -2.07 3.26
N PHE A 69 -7.10 -3.09 2.94
CA PHE A 69 -5.98 -3.49 3.78
C PHE A 69 -4.98 -2.35 4.00
N PHE A 70 -4.64 -1.64 2.93
CA PHE A 70 -3.70 -0.52 2.93
C PHE A 70 -4.14 0.65 3.80
N PHE A 71 -5.42 1.04 3.75
CA PHE A 71 -5.90 2.21 4.50
C PHE A 71 -6.47 1.89 5.88
N CYS A 72 -7.08 0.71 6.07
CA CYS A 72 -7.79 0.37 7.31
C CYS A 72 -7.00 -0.56 8.22
N TYR A 73 -6.15 -1.43 7.66
CA TYR A 73 -5.46 -2.49 8.41
C TYR A 73 -3.95 -2.30 8.51
N PHE A 74 -3.41 -1.19 8.00
CA PHE A 74 -1.98 -0.88 8.12
C PHE A 74 -1.46 -0.83 9.57
N PRO A 75 -2.22 -0.39 10.61
CA PRO A 75 -1.68 -0.34 11.98
C PRO A 75 -1.32 -1.73 12.51
N ILE A 76 -2.05 -2.76 12.06
CA ILE A 76 -1.77 -4.15 12.42
C ILE A 76 -0.42 -4.57 11.84
N LEU A 77 -0.11 -4.18 10.60
CA LEU A 77 1.17 -4.51 9.96
C LEU A 77 2.35 -3.79 10.60
N VAL A 78 2.19 -2.48 10.84
CA VAL A 78 3.23 -1.61 11.38
C VAL A 78 3.71 -2.08 12.75
N LYS A 79 2.83 -2.70 13.56
CA LYS A 79 3.19 -3.29 14.86
C LYS A 79 4.24 -4.41 14.76
N HIS A 80 4.29 -5.13 13.64
CA HIS A 80 5.14 -6.31 13.45
C HIS A 80 6.36 -6.05 12.57
N LEU A 81 6.41 -4.91 11.89
CA LEU A 81 7.54 -4.52 11.04
C LEU A 81 8.61 -3.78 11.86
N PRO A 82 9.91 -3.94 11.54
CA PRO A 82 10.93 -3.07 12.09
C PRO A 82 10.68 -1.60 11.68
N ASN A 83 11.12 -0.66 12.52
CA ASN A 83 10.78 0.77 12.40
C ASN A 83 11.04 1.36 11.01
N GLU A 84 12.18 1.05 10.40
CA GLU A 84 12.54 1.57 9.08
C GLU A 84 11.57 1.12 7.96
N TYR A 85 11.06 -0.12 8.02
CA TYR A 85 10.08 -0.63 7.06
C TYR A 85 8.70 -0.03 7.30
N SER A 86 8.32 0.13 8.57
CA SER A 86 7.02 0.69 8.92
C SER A 86 6.96 2.19 8.61
N GLU A 87 8.00 2.96 8.91
CA GLU A 87 8.13 4.37 8.53
C GLU A 87 8.05 4.55 7.02
N ASN A 88 8.78 3.72 6.26
CA ASN A 88 8.72 3.79 4.79
C ASN A 88 7.32 3.49 4.25
N TYR A 89 6.64 2.49 4.80
CA TYR A 89 5.27 2.17 4.43
C TYR A 89 4.26 3.26 4.83
N LEU A 90 4.43 3.89 6.00
CA LEU A 90 3.59 5.01 6.45
C LEU A 90 3.76 6.23 5.54
N SER A 91 4.98 6.54 5.09
CA SER A 91 5.25 7.56 4.08
C SER A 91 4.49 7.28 2.78
N PHE A 92 4.48 6.02 2.33
CA PHE A 92 3.71 5.62 1.16
C PHE A 92 2.20 5.79 1.35
N ILE A 93 1.65 5.34 2.49
CA ILE A 93 0.23 5.53 2.83
C ILE A 93 -0.15 7.01 2.82
N HIS A 94 0.66 7.85 3.46
CA HIS A 94 0.41 9.28 3.54
C HIS A 94 0.41 9.93 2.15
N ALA A 95 1.39 9.59 1.30
CA ALA A 95 1.43 10.10 -0.06
C ALA A 95 0.18 9.73 -0.87
N ILE A 96 -0.20 8.44 -0.86
CA ILE A 96 -1.39 8.00 -1.60
C ILE A 96 -2.67 8.63 -1.02
N PHE A 97 -2.75 8.81 0.30
CA PHE A 97 -3.87 9.51 0.94
C PHE A 97 -4.02 10.94 0.41
N LEU A 98 -2.93 11.73 0.42
CA LEU A 98 -2.93 13.10 -0.13
C LEU A 98 -3.38 13.13 -1.59
N LEU A 99 -2.87 12.22 -2.42
CA LEU A 99 -3.21 12.15 -3.85
C LEU A 99 -4.65 11.67 -4.12
N CYS A 100 -5.31 11.02 -3.16
CA CYS A 100 -6.71 10.61 -3.27
C CYS A 100 -7.71 11.73 -2.95
N THR A 101 -7.33 12.72 -2.14
CA THR A 101 -8.23 13.79 -1.67
C THR A 101 -8.67 14.72 -2.80
N THR A 102 -9.96 15.08 -2.86
CA THR A 102 -10.48 16.10 -3.80
C THR A 102 -10.12 17.52 -3.34
N ASN A 103 -10.01 18.49 -4.26
CA ASN A 103 -9.73 19.91 -3.95
C ASN A 103 -8.39 20.18 -3.24
N LYS A 104 -7.40 19.34 -3.50
CA LYS A 104 -6.06 19.46 -2.94
C LYS A 104 -5.29 20.66 -3.49
N THR A 105 -4.45 21.25 -2.66
CA THR A 105 -3.58 22.36 -3.05
C THR A 105 -2.36 21.86 -3.80
N GLY A 106 -1.67 22.76 -4.53
CA GLY A 106 -0.37 22.43 -5.14
C GLY A 106 0.64 21.92 -4.10
N ASP A 107 0.62 22.49 -2.89
CA ASP A 107 1.50 22.09 -1.79
C ASP A 107 1.28 20.64 -1.33
N GLU A 108 0.02 20.17 -1.32
CA GLU A 108 -0.29 18.78 -0.97
C GLU A 108 0.21 17.79 -2.02
N VAL A 109 0.12 18.15 -3.30
CA VAL A 109 0.68 17.35 -4.40
C VAL A 109 2.20 17.32 -4.31
N GLN A 110 2.85 18.47 -4.08
CA GLN A 110 4.29 18.55 -3.90
C GLN A 110 4.76 17.71 -2.71
N LYS A 111 4.06 17.79 -1.57
CA LYS A 111 4.35 16.98 -0.39
C LYS A 111 4.23 15.48 -0.68
N ALA A 112 3.18 15.07 -1.40
CA ALA A 112 3.02 13.68 -1.80
C ALA A 112 4.16 13.22 -2.73
N THR A 113 4.59 14.05 -3.67
CA THR A 113 5.74 13.77 -4.55
C THR A 113 7.02 13.56 -3.75
N ILE A 114 7.30 14.40 -2.76
CA ILE A 114 8.46 14.24 -1.86
C ILE A 114 8.39 12.92 -1.09
N LEU A 115 7.22 12.59 -0.55
CA LEU A 115 7.00 11.33 0.17
C LEU A 115 7.19 10.11 -0.74
N LEU A 116 6.75 10.17 -2.01
CA LEU A 116 6.93 9.09 -2.99
C LEU A 116 8.38 8.91 -3.41
N ASN A 117 9.12 10.01 -3.61
CA ASN A 117 10.55 9.95 -3.88
C ASN A 117 11.29 9.27 -2.72
N SER A 118 11.03 9.72 -1.49
CA SER A 118 11.61 9.10 -0.30
C SER A 118 11.20 7.63 -0.16
N PHE A 119 9.95 7.28 -0.48
CA PHE A 119 9.48 5.90 -0.46
C PHE A 119 10.30 5.00 -1.40
N VAL A 120 10.50 5.43 -2.64
CA VAL A 120 11.22 4.64 -3.66
C VAL A 120 12.70 4.54 -3.32
N GLU A 121 13.34 5.63 -2.91
CA GLU A 121 14.75 5.63 -2.47
C GLU A 121 14.98 4.72 -1.27
N ASN A 122 14.07 4.72 -0.29
CA ASN A 122 14.17 3.85 0.87
C ASN A 122 13.78 2.41 0.54
N PHE A 123 12.89 2.19 -0.42
CA PHE A 123 12.55 0.83 -0.86
C PHE A 123 13.81 0.11 -1.37
N GLU A 124 14.62 0.78 -2.20
CA GLU A 124 15.88 0.21 -2.71
C GLU A 124 16.88 -0.13 -1.60
N LYS A 125 16.93 0.67 -0.52
CA LYS A 125 17.85 0.44 0.61
C LYS A 125 17.37 -0.67 1.54
N LEU A 126 16.06 -0.78 1.72
CA LEU A 126 15.44 -1.68 2.69
C LEU A 126 15.19 -3.08 2.13
N TYR A 127 14.94 -3.17 0.83
CA TYR A 127 14.68 -4.43 0.15
C TYR A 127 15.83 -4.77 -0.80
N TRP A 128 15.88 -6.01 -1.27
CA TRP A 128 16.89 -6.42 -2.23
C TRP A 128 16.76 -5.64 -3.55
N PHE A 129 17.87 -5.40 -4.24
CA PHE A 129 17.88 -4.67 -5.51
C PHE A 129 16.96 -5.32 -6.57
N GLU A 130 16.85 -6.64 -6.56
CA GLU A 130 15.96 -7.43 -7.43
C GLU A 130 14.46 -7.17 -7.17
N GLU A 131 14.14 -6.53 -6.06
CA GLU A 131 12.78 -6.13 -5.70
C GLU A 131 12.37 -4.79 -6.33
N MET A 132 13.33 -4.00 -6.82
CA MET A 132 13.13 -2.76 -7.57
C MET A 132 12.62 -3.02 -9.00
N VAL A 133 11.36 -3.41 -9.08
CA VAL A 133 10.63 -3.61 -10.34
C VAL A 133 10.01 -2.30 -10.83
N SER A 134 9.70 -2.20 -12.13
CA SER A 134 9.15 -0.98 -12.76
C SER A 134 7.96 -0.39 -11.99
N VAL A 135 7.07 -1.24 -11.45
CA VAL A 135 5.89 -0.76 -10.70
C VAL A 135 6.23 -0.02 -9.41
N ILE A 136 7.43 -0.19 -8.85
CA ILE A 136 7.92 0.61 -7.72
C ILE A 136 8.40 1.98 -8.22
N HIS A 137 9.17 2.01 -9.31
CA HIS A 137 9.62 3.27 -9.93
C HIS A 137 8.46 4.12 -10.45
N ASP A 138 7.41 3.49 -10.96
CA ASP A 138 6.20 4.19 -11.44
C ASP A 138 5.55 5.07 -10.36
N MET A 139 5.84 4.80 -9.07
CA MET A 139 5.35 5.62 -7.95
C MET A 139 5.91 7.04 -7.99
N LEU A 140 7.10 7.27 -8.55
CA LEU A 140 7.71 8.59 -8.73
C LEU A 140 6.86 9.53 -9.61
N HIS A 141 6.07 8.95 -10.52
CA HIS A 141 5.29 9.71 -11.51
C HIS A 141 3.86 10.02 -11.05
N LEU A 142 3.43 9.49 -9.90
CA LEU A 142 2.04 9.67 -9.44
C LEU A 142 1.68 11.14 -9.15
N GLY A 143 2.62 11.94 -8.63
CA GLY A 143 2.41 13.37 -8.43
C GLY A 143 2.08 14.10 -9.73
N LEU A 144 2.93 13.90 -10.75
CA LEU A 144 2.73 14.46 -12.10
C LEU A 144 1.39 14.01 -12.71
N HIS A 145 1.04 12.72 -12.59
CA HIS A 145 -0.25 12.23 -13.08
C HIS A 145 -1.43 12.91 -12.41
N VAL A 146 -1.32 13.24 -11.12
CA VAL A 146 -2.38 13.94 -10.40
C VAL A 146 -2.49 15.41 -10.81
N GLU A 147 -1.40 16.07 -11.17
CA GLU A 147 -1.43 17.41 -11.76
C GLU A 147 -2.13 17.40 -13.13
N MET A 148 -1.86 16.37 -13.95
CA MET A 148 -2.43 16.26 -15.29
C MET A 148 -3.89 15.79 -15.30
N TYR A 149 -4.24 14.84 -14.44
CA TYR A 149 -5.50 14.09 -14.51
C TYR A 149 -6.37 14.21 -13.24
N ASN A 150 -6.01 15.12 -12.33
CA ASN A 150 -6.65 15.31 -11.02
C ASN A 150 -6.47 14.07 -10.11
N ALA A 151 -7.23 14.00 -9.02
CA ALA A 151 -7.13 12.98 -7.98
C ALA A 151 -7.08 11.54 -8.52
N ILE A 152 -6.40 10.65 -7.80
CA ILE A 152 -6.24 9.24 -8.20
C ILE A 152 -7.60 8.57 -8.51
N HIS A 153 -8.66 8.92 -7.78
CA HIS A 153 -9.98 8.32 -7.99
C HIS A 153 -10.60 8.70 -9.33
N SER A 154 -10.29 9.89 -9.89
CA SER A 154 -10.85 10.43 -11.13
C SER A 154 -10.50 9.59 -12.37
N TRP A 155 -9.36 8.90 -12.33
CA TRP A 155 -8.87 8.02 -13.40
C TRP A 155 -8.66 6.59 -12.90
N SER A 156 -9.33 6.22 -11.80
CA SER A 156 -9.30 4.86 -11.28
C SER A 156 -10.33 3.97 -11.96
N GLY A 157 -9.95 2.72 -12.23
CA GLY A 157 -10.87 1.71 -12.75
C GLY A 157 -11.89 1.17 -11.74
N PHE A 158 -11.93 1.67 -10.50
CA PHE A 158 -12.76 1.08 -9.43
C PHE A 158 -14.26 1.20 -9.73
N GLY A 159 -14.68 2.24 -10.43
CA GLY A 159 -16.08 2.40 -10.86
C GLY A 159 -16.55 1.36 -11.89
N PHE A 160 -15.63 0.56 -12.44
CA PHE A 160 -15.92 -0.49 -13.43
C PHE A 160 -15.63 -1.89 -12.89
N GLU A 161 -15.26 -2.04 -11.61
CA GLU A 161 -15.08 -3.36 -10.99
C GLU A 161 -16.43 -3.93 -10.51
N ASN A 162 -16.72 -5.17 -10.91
CA ASN A 162 -17.82 -6.00 -10.38
C ASN A 162 -17.45 -6.69 -9.05
#